data_AF-A0A7C7A3W4-F1
#
_entry.id   AF-A0A7C7A3W4-F1
#
_cell.length_a   1.000
_cell.length_b   1.000
_cell.length_c   1.000
_cell.angle_alpha   90.00
_cell.angle_beta   90.00
_cell.angle_gamma   90.00
#
_symmetry.space_group_name_H-M   'P 1'
#
loop_
_entity.id
_entity.type
_entity.pdbx_description
1 polymer ?
#
loop_
_entity_poly.entity_id
_entity_poly.type
_entity_poly.pdbx_seq_one_letter_code
_entity_poly.pdbx_strand_id
1 'polypeptide(L)'
;MHPKTEIIDIIDEGIIAIDSQGYITIYNKMARDIFGITPAQGPGHPKGIIADGDLVIIADNILGADDGGMKPKDLELIGIDPTGIEEGDAIIAIGQKGVSLGRGIYKKMGKDFTEGEFSLEKTINGVRIQAMINFDSKLLRVRVGKQNFDYVYLWSAGHLVLIDEKTMEVKFYQTKGYTARGEDAKTVLCGKPYGGKGIYEKTIEVENVHISKIHPDSDIIRGLTEVAAGKDRTVRGHESSINGIPVRCSIEPLNDGDSRVGALLIVTDITEIKALWNEREKALTTLEFLEKKLETYYIQQEAFRDLIGNSEKMRIVVDIAKRAAETSSTVLLLGESGTGKGVFAEAIHKASPRRDNPFVYVNCASIPETLIESELFGHEKGAFTGAILEKQGKFELADGGTIFLDEIVELPFTLQAKLLHVLHNRSFTRVGGVRTINVDIRII
;
A
#
# COMPACT_ATOMS: atom_id res chain seq x y z
N MET A 1 6.95 -28.16 39.22
CA MET A 1 6.05 -27.81 38.11
C MET A 1 4.69 -28.45 38.38
N HIS A 2 3.63 -27.64 38.41
CA HIS A 2 2.29 -28.09 38.77
C HIS A 2 1.51 -28.57 37.52
N PRO A 3 0.68 -29.63 37.62
CA PRO A 3 -0.07 -30.19 36.48
C PRO A 3 -1.08 -29.23 35.81
N LYS A 4 -1.35 -28.07 36.42
CA LYS A 4 -2.22 -27.03 35.84
C LYS A 4 -1.57 -26.30 34.66
N THR A 5 -0.24 -26.14 34.65
CA THR A 5 0.47 -25.38 33.61
C THR A 5 0.58 -26.16 32.30
N GLU A 6 0.76 -27.49 32.37
CA GLU A 6 0.86 -28.37 31.19
C GLU A 6 -0.42 -28.38 30.32
N ILE A 7 -1.60 -28.23 30.92
CA ILE A 7 -2.88 -28.20 30.19
C ILE A 7 -3.05 -26.88 29.42
N ILE A 8 -2.58 -25.76 29.99
CA ILE A 8 -2.73 -24.41 29.44
C ILE A 8 -1.74 -24.15 28.30
N ASP A 9 -0.61 -24.85 28.28
CA ASP A 9 0.38 -24.79 27.21
C ASP A 9 -0.06 -25.48 25.90
N ILE A 10 -1.21 -26.19 25.90
CA ILE A 10 -1.82 -26.81 24.70
C ILE A 10 -2.68 -25.80 23.92
N ILE A 11 -3.02 -24.66 24.54
CA ILE A 11 -3.89 -23.65 23.94
C ILE A 11 -3.05 -22.73 23.04
N ASP A 12 -3.52 -22.48 21.82
CA ASP A 12 -2.92 -21.56 20.84
C ASP A 12 -3.15 -20.07 21.18
N GLU A 13 -3.26 -19.75 22.46
CA GLU A 13 -3.44 -18.40 22.98
C GLU A 13 -2.43 -18.12 24.08
N GLY A 14 -1.88 -16.91 24.11
CA GLY A 14 -1.08 -16.41 25.20
C GLY A 14 -1.95 -16.12 26.42
N ILE A 15 -1.67 -16.80 27.52
CA ILE A 15 -2.42 -16.68 28.77
C ILE A 15 -1.53 -16.14 29.88
N ILE A 16 -1.94 -15.02 30.46
CA ILE A 16 -1.34 -14.40 31.65
C ILE A 16 -2.43 -14.24 32.70
N ALA A 17 -2.27 -14.85 33.87
CA ALA A 17 -3.14 -14.60 35.02
C ALA A 17 -2.36 -13.92 36.13
N ILE A 18 -2.98 -12.94 36.78
CA ILE A 18 -2.45 -12.25 37.96
C ILE A 18 -3.43 -12.33 39.12
N ASP A 19 -2.91 -12.31 40.35
CA ASP A 19 -3.74 -12.14 41.55
C ASP A 19 -4.20 -10.69 41.73
N SER A 20 -5.04 -10.44 42.74
CA SER A 20 -5.56 -9.09 43.06
C SER A 20 -4.47 -8.07 43.45
N GLN A 21 -3.25 -8.52 43.75
CA GLN A 21 -2.10 -7.68 44.06
C GLN A 21 -1.16 -7.48 42.87
N GLY A 22 -1.44 -8.08 41.71
CA GLY A 22 -0.64 -7.93 40.49
C GLY A 22 0.50 -8.94 40.33
N TYR A 23 0.56 -10.00 41.14
CA TYR A 23 1.55 -11.06 40.99
C TYR A 23 1.10 -12.12 40.00
N ILE A 24 2.01 -12.53 39.12
CA ILE A 24 1.75 -13.53 38.09
C ILE A 24 1.52 -14.90 38.73
N THR A 25 0.35 -15.46 38.47
CA THR A 25 -0.05 -16.81 38.89
C THR A 25 0.00 -17.82 37.75
N ILE A 26 -0.20 -17.37 36.50
CA ILE A 26 -0.08 -18.20 35.28
C ILE A 26 0.61 -17.38 34.20
N TYR A 27 1.54 -18.03 33.49
CA TYR A 27 2.21 -17.44 32.34
C TYR A 27 2.63 -18.55 31.37
N ASN A 28 1.75 -18.85 30.41
CA ASN A 28 1.93 -19.99 29.51
C ASN A 28 3.00 -19.71 28.43
N LYS A 29 3.42 -20.77 27.73
CA LYS A 29 4.47 -20.72 26.71
C LYS A 29 4.13 -19.72 25.60
N MET A 30 2.89 -19.73 25.09
CA MET A 30 2.47 -18.84 24.01
C MET A 30 2.56 -17.36 24.42
N ALA A 31 2.20 -17.02 25.67
CA ALA A 31 2.42 -15.67 26.18
C ALA A 31 3.92 -15.31 26.20
N ARG A 32 4.81 -16.25 26.57
CA ARG A 32 6.25 -15.99 26.58
C ARG A 32 6.77 -15.70 25.18
N ASP A 33 6.25 -16.42 24.18
CA ASP A 33 6.61 -16.22 22.78
C ASP A 33 6.12 -14.86 22.26
N ILE A 34 4.86 -14.50 22.49
CA ILE A 34 4.26 -13.22 22.06
C ILE A 34 4.97 -12.03 22.73
N PHE A 35 5.25 -12.13 24.03
CA PHE A 35 5.90 -11.06 24.78
C PHE A 35 7.44 -11.10 24.70
N GLY A 36 8.04 -12.07 23.99
CA GLY A 36 9.48 -12.13 23.73
C GLY A 36 10.35 -12.53 24.93
N ILE A 37 9.79 -13.30 25.87
CA ILE A 37 10.41 -13.75 27.13
C ILE A 37 11.01 -15.16 26.98
N THR A 38 10.72 -15.86 25.88
CA THR A 38 11.25 -17.20 25.59
C THR A 38 12.73 -17.13 25.17
N PRO A 39 13.58 -18.09 25.61
CA PRO A 39 14.93 -18.22 25.10
C PRO A 39 14.95 -18.34 23.58
N ALA A 40 15.76 -17.52 22.92
CA ALA A 40 15.90 -17.45 21.48
C ALA A 40 16.24 -18.82 20.87
N GLN A 41 15.52 -19.20 19.81
CA GLN A 41 15.90 -20.35 18.99
C GLN A 41 17.01 -19.98 18.00
N GLY A 42 17.95 -20.91 17.80
CA GLY A 42 19.07 -20.79 16.87
C GLY A 42 20.45 -21.00 17.53
N PRO A 43 21.55 -20.80 16.79
CA PRO A 43 22.91 -20.93 17.33
C PRO A 43 23.11 -19.92 18.46
N GLY A 44 23.32 -20.40 19.69
CA GLY A 44 23.47 -19.51 20.83
C GLY A 44 24.77 -18.70 20.79
N HIS A 45 24.70 -17.43 21.17
CA HIS A 45 25.88 -16.56 21.33
C HIS A 45 25.90 -15.95 22.74
N PRO A 46 27.06 -15.63 23.32
CA PRO A 46 27.14 -14.95 24.61
C PRO A 46 26.67 -13.49 24.50
N LYS A 47 26.42 -12.86 25.66
CA LYS A 47 26.22 -11.40 25.72
C LYS A 47 27.43 -10.67 25.16
N GLY A 48 27.22 -9.52 24.54
CA GLY A 48 28.30 -8.80 23.88
C GLY A 48 27.96 -7.37 23.53
N ILE A 49 28.89 -6.74 22.80
CA ILE A 49 28.79 -5.39 22.26
C ILE A 49 29.42 -5.42 20.87
N ILE A 50 28.92 -4.61 19.94
CA ILE A 50 29.57 -4.42 18.64
C ILE A 50 30.94 -3.76 18.84
N ALA A 51 31.96 -4.26 18.16
CA ALA A 51 33.31 -3.71 18.16
C ALA A 51 33.65 -3.11 16.80
N ASP A 52 34.56 -2.14 16.77
CA ASP A 52 35.11 -1.67 15.50
C ASP A 52 35.84 -2.81 14.80
N GLY A 53 35.60 -2.96 13.50
CA GLY A 53 36.04 -4.09 12.71
C GLY A 53 35.04 -5.25 12.62
N ASP A 54 33.96 -5.28 13.41
CA ASP A 54 32.91 -6.30 13.23
C ASP A 54 32.21 -6.12 11.87
N LEU A 55 31.96 -7.23 11.18
CA LEU A 55 31.16 -7.25 9.96
C LEU A 55 29.68 -7.12 10.34
N VAL A 56 28.98 -6.25 9.61
CA VAL A 56 27.58 -5.92 9.85
C VAL A 56 26.78 -6.22 8.60
N ILE A 57 25.75 -7.04 8.75
CA ILE A 57 24.76 -7.33 7.71
C ILE A 57 23.41 -6.80 8.18
N ILE A 58 22.80 -5.96 7.37
CA ILE A 58 21.46 -5.41 7.59
C ILE A 58 20.61 -5.83 6.40
N ALA A 59 19.48 -6.45 6.66
CA ALA A 59 18.38 -6.60 5.72
C ALA A 59 17.16 -5.91 6.32
N ASP A 60 16.70 -4.84 5.70
CA ASP A 60 15.60 -4.02 6.19
C ASP A 60 14.63 -3.76 5.04
N ASN A 61 13.38 -4.19 5.19
CA ASN A 61 12.41 -4.04 4.11
C ASN A 61 11.77 -2.65 4.06
N ILE A 62 11.86 -1.85 5.13
CA ILE A 62 11.39 -0.46 5.19
C ILE A 62 12.30 0.29 6.17
N LEU A 63 13.37 0.90 5.67
CA LEU A 63 14.34 1.63 6.49
C LEU A 63 13.65 2.71 7.33
N GLY A 64 13.89 2.71 8.64
CA GLY A 64 13.28 3.61 9.61
C GLY A 64 12.01 3.06 10.27
N ALA A 65 11.50 1.90 9.84
CA ALA A 65 10.35 1.22 10.43
C ALA A 65 10.78 -0.10 11.11
N ASP A 66 10.45 -0.25 12.40
CA ASP A 66 10.77 -1.43 13.21
C ASP A 66 12.27 -1.78 13.32
N ASP A 67 13.16 -0.81 13.13
CA ASP A 67 14.62 -0.97 13.17
C ASP A 67 15.30 -0.10 14.24
N GLY A 68 14.50 0.58 15.08
CA GLY A 68 14.93 1.61 16.02
C GLY A 68 14.84 3.03 15.47
N GLY A 69 14.24 3.21 14.30
CA GLY A 69 14.19 4.47 13.56
C GLY A 69 15.55 4.79 12.95
N MET A 70 16.19 3.81 12.27
CA MET A 70 17.44 4.08 11.58
C MET A 70 17.21 5.10 10.48
N LYS A 71 18.12 6.06 10.40
CA LYS A 71 18.19 7.01 9.30
C LYS A 71 19.23 6.54 8.30
N PRO A 72 19.16 6.98 7.02
CA PRO A 72 20.20 6.72 6.04
C PRO A 72 21.61 7.01 6.58
N LYS A 73 21.76 8.10 7.35
CA LYS A 73 23.01 8.50 7.99
C LYS A 73 23.57 7.48 8.99
N ASP A 74 22.73 6.68 9.63
CA ASP A 74 23.19 5.66 10.58
C ASP A 74 23.98 4.55 9.88
N LEU A 75 23.79 4.36 8.56
CA LEU A 75 24.56 3.41 7.75
C LEU A 75 26.02 3.85 7.53
N GLU A 76 26.36 5.13 7.76
CA GLU A 76 27.75 5.60 7.73
C GLU A 76 28.62 4.86 8.76
N LEU A 77 28.03 4.41 9.87
CA LEU A 77 28.71 3.65 10.92
C LEU A 77 29.34 2.35 10.41
N ILE A 78 28.83 1.82 9.30
CA ILE A 78 29.30 0.58 8.68
C ILE A 78 30.00 0.82 7.34
N GLY A 79 30.34 2.08 7.05
CA GLY A 79 31.08 2.48 5.85
C GLY A 79 30.23 2.57 4.58
N ILE A 80 28.91 2.71 4.70
CA ILE A 80 28.00 2.96 3.57
C ILE A 80 27.86 4.46 3.34
N ASP A 81 27.94 4.89 2.08
CA ASP A 81 27.60 6.25 1.68
C ASP A 81 26.07 6.39 1.60
N PRO A 82 25.43 7.26 2.40
CA PRO A 82 23.99 7.41 2.43
C PRO A 82 23.42 8.15 1.22
N THR A 83 24.26 8.69 0.33
CA THR A 83 23.83 9.47 -0.82
C THR A 83 22.88 8.66 -1.70
N GLY A 84 21.62 9.12 -1.82
CA GLY A 84 20.58 8.48 -2.62
C GLY A 84 19.74 7.42 -1.88
N ILE A 85 19.97 7.20 -0.58
CA ILE A 85 19.14 6.34 0.27
C ILE A 85 18.12 7.20 1.02
N GLU A 86 16.85 6.85 0.94
CA GLU A 86 15.76 7.57 1.62
C GLU A 86 15.16 6.73 2.77
N GLU A 87 14.57 7.39 3.77
CA GLU A 87 13.72 6.69 4.76
C GLU A 87 12.53 6.05 4.02
N GLY A 88 12.22 4.79 4.36
CA GLY A 88 11.21 3.98 3.70
C GLY A 88 11.73 3.11 2.53
N ASP A 89 12.98 3.28 2.09
CA ASP A 89 13.58 2.36 1.12
C ASP A 89 13.79 0.97 1.73
N ALA A 90 13.63 -0.08 0.92
CA ALA A 90 14.09 -1.41 1.29
C ALA A 90 15.58 -1.54 1.00
N ILE A 91 16.38 -2.01 1.95
CA ILE A 91 17.83 -2.05 1.83
C ILE A 91 18.44 -3.35 2.37
N ILE A 92 19.42 -3.85 1.63
CA ILE A 92 20.36 -4.86 2.11
C ILE A 92 21.74 -4.23 2.10
N ALA A 93 22.40 -4.18 3.25
CA ALA A 93 23.74 -3.62 3.41
C ALA A 93 24.69 -4.63 4.05
N ILE A 94 25.91 -4.71 3.52
CA ILE A 94 27.02 -5.47 4.09
C ILE A 94 28.20 -4.51 4.26
N GLY A 95 28.53 -4.21 5.51
CA GLY A 95 29.56 -3.25 5.88
C GLY A 95 30.40 -3.73 7.05
N GLN A 96 31.22 -2.82 7.58
CA GLN A 96 32.10 -3.10 8.70
C GLN A 96 32.14 -1.89 9.63
N LYS A 97 31.97 -2.14 10.93
CA LYS A 97 31.86 -1.08 11.93
C LYS A 97 33.15 -0.25 12.00
N GLY A 98 33.02 1.08 11.89
CA GLY A 98 34.15 2.01 12.06
C GLY A 98 35.07 2.15 10.84
N VAL A 99 34.69 1.62 9.68
CA VAL A 99 35.46 1.74 8.43
C VAL A 99 35.10 3.04 7.70
N SER A 100 36.05 3.56 6.90
CA SER A 100 35.84 4.74 6.05
C SER A 100 34.66 4.56 5.10
N LEU A 101 33.93 5.66 4.83
CA LEU A 101 32.82 5.74 3.87
C LEU A 101 33.18 5.13 2.50
N GLY A 102 32.21 4.44 1.89
CA GLY A 102 32.32 3.82 0.57
C GLY A 102 32.97 2.42 0.56
N ARG A 103 33.32 1.86 1.72
CA ARG A 103 33.87 0.49 1.82
C ARG A 103 32.79 -0.59 2.00
N GLY A 104 31.64 -0.21 2.53
CA GLY A 104 30.47 -1.07 2.58
C GLY A 104 29.83 -1.20 1.20
N ILE A 105 29.04 -2.27 1.01
CA ILE A 105 28.21 -2.44 -0.18
C ILE A 105 26.75 -2.52 0.23
N TYR A 106 25.86 -2.02 -0.62
CA TYR A 106 24.43 -2.15 -0.42
C TYR A 106 23.68 -2.33 -1.74
N LYS A 107 22.44 -2.80 -1.61
CA LYS A 107 21.45 -2.81 -2.68
C LYS A 107 20.14 -2.30 -2.08
N LYS A 108 19.45 -1.42 -2.80
CA LYS A 108 18.17 -0.87 -2.36
C LYS A 108 17.09 -1.03 -3.40
N MET A 109 15.84 -1.00 -2.94
CA MET A 109 14.64 -0.79 -3.75
C MET A 109 13.90 0.42 -3.19
N GLY A 110 13.25 1.19 -4.07
CA GLY A 110 12.48 2.36 -3.64
C GLY A 110 11.29 1.96 -2.77
N LYS A 111 10.79 2.89 -1.96
CA LYS A 111 9.62 2.72 -1.07
C LYS A 111 8.36 2.10 -1.70
N ASP A 112 8.18 2.23 -3.02
CA ASP A 112 7.03 1.66 -3.73
C ASP A 112 7.20 0.16 -4.07
N PHE A 113 8.38 -0.40 -3.83
CA PHE A 113 8.70 -1.80 -4.09
C PHE A 113 8.18 -2.70 -2.97
N THR A 114 7.08 -3.42 -3.24
CA THR A 114 6.36 -4.20 -2.21
C THR A 114 6.12 -5.66 -2.59
N GLU A 115 6.63 -6.11 -3.75
CA GLU A 115 6.43 -7.45 -4.31
C GLU A 115 7.74 -8.01 -4.89
N GLY A 116 7.91 -9.33 -4.88
CA GLY A 116 9.11 -10.02 -5.34
C GLY A 116 10.20 -10.16 -4.28
N GLU A 117 11.44 -10.40 -4.72
CA GLU A 117 12.60 -10.53 -3.84
C GLU A 117 13.84 -9.86 -4.41
N PHE A 118 14.76 -9.48 -3.52
CA PHE A 118 16.12 -9.14 -3.94
C PHE A 118 17.14 -9.59 -2.90
N SER A 119 18.35 -9.84 -3.38
CA SER A 119 19.47 -10.29 -2.55
C SER A 119 20.76 -9.55 -2.87
N LEU A 120 21.67 -9.58 -1.90
CA LEU A 120 23.05 -9.12 -1.99
C LEU A 120 23.97 -10.22 -1.48
N GLU A 121 25.10 -10.42 -2.14
CA GLU A 121 26.06 -11.45 -1.79
C GLU A 121 27.49 -10.92 -1.84
N LYS A 122 28.32 -11.37 -0.88
CA LYS A 122 29.75 -11.11 -0.85
C LYS A 122 30.49 -12.28 -0.24
N THR A 123 31.69 -12.57 -0.76
CA THR A 123 32.62 -13.49 -0.10
C THR A 123 33.64 -12.69 0.69
N ILE A 124 33.76 -12.96 1.99
CA ILE A 124 34.72 -12.30 2.89
C ILE A 124 35.49 -13.40 3.61
N ASN A 125 36.83 -13.33 3.59
CA ASN A 125 37.73 -14.33 4.21
C ASN A 125 37.38 -15.78 3.86
N GLY A 126 36.94 -16.02 2.62
CA GLY A 126 36.56 -17.36 2.12
C GLY A 126 35.17 -17.84 2.56
N VAL A 127 34.42 -17.07 3.35
CA VAL A 127 33.04 -17.37 3.75
C VAL A 127 32.07 -16.59 2.88
N ARG A 128 31.10 -17.31 2.30
CA ARG A 128 30.01 -16.73 1.50
C ARG A 128 28.96 -16.13 2.43
N ILE A 129 28.68 -14.84 2.29
CA ILE A 129 27.64 -14.12 3.00
C ILE A 129 26.58 -13.70 1.99
N GLN A 130 25.34 -14.09 2.22
CA GLN A 130 24.21 -13.75 1.37
C GLN A 130 23.08 -13.21 2.23
N ALA A 131 22.54 -12.04 1.87
CA ALA A 131 21.35 -11.48 2.51
C ALA A 131 20.25 -11.31 1.47
N MET A 132 19.00 -11.54 1.89
CA MET A 132 17.83 -11.57 1.02
C MET A 132 16.62 -10.98 1.73
N ILE A 133 15.83 -10.23 0.99
CA ILE A 133 14.49 -9.78 1.37
C ILE A 133 13.52 -10.34 0.34
N ASN A 134 12.54 -11.12 0.82
CA ASN A 134 11.44 -11.64 0.01
C ASN A 134 10.12 -11.06 0.55
N PHE A 135 9.48 -10.22 -0.26
CA PHE A 135 8.25 -9.51 0.09
C PHE A 135 7.01 -10.38 -0.04
N ASP A 136 7.07 -11.41 -0.86
CA ASP A 136 5.96 -12.33 -1.12
C ASP A 136 5.79 -13.30 0.05
N SER A 137 6.89 -13.92 0.48
CA SER A 137 6.95 -14.83 1.63
C SER A 137 7.19 -14.11 2.96
N LYS A 138 7.28 -12.78 2.96
CA LYS A 138 7.60 -11.94 4.12
C LYS A 138 8.81 -12.43 4.93
N LEU A 139 9.91 -12.71 4.24
CA LEU A 139 11.11 -13.31 4.83
C LEU A 139 12.35 -12.44 4.60
N LEU A 140 13.04 -12.09 5.67
CA LEU A 140 14.42 -11.62 5.65
C LEU A 140 15.32 -12.81 5.97
N ARG A 141 16.36 -13.04 5.18
CA ARG A 141 17.29 -14.14 5.40
C ARG A 141 18.72 -13.65 5.26
N VAL A 142 19.54 -13.96 6.25
CA VAL A 142 20.99 -13.81 6.19
C VAL A 142 21.62 -15.19 6.28
N ARG A 143 22.41 -15.57 5.28
CA ARG A 143 23.18 -16.80 5.22
C ARG A 143 24.66 -16.49 5.41
N VAL A 144 25.29 -17.16 6.36
CA VAL A 144 26.73 -17.08 6.64
C VAL A 144 27.31 -18.49 6.49
N GLY A 145 28.02 -18.72 5.39
CA GLY A 145 28.49 -20.05 5.02
C GLY A 145 27.34 -21.04 4.84
N LYS A 146 27.19 -21.99 5.78
CA LYS A 146 26.12 -23.00 5.79
C LYS A 146 24.95 -22.68 6.74
N GLN A 147 25.08 -21.62 7.54
CA GLN A 147 24.06 -21.25 8.53
C GLN A 147 23.08 -20.24 7.93
N ASN A 148 21.79 -20.40 8.22
CA ASN A 148 20.74 -19.45 7.85
C ASN A 148 20.19 -18.79 9.12
N PHE A 149 20.02 -17.48 9.06
CA PHE A 149 19.37 -16.64 10.06
C PHE A 149 18.15 -16.04 9.39
N ASP A 150 16.99 -16.60 9.72
CA ASP A 150 15.72 -16.30 9.06
C ASP A 150 14.85 -15.45 9.99
N TYR A 151 14.22 -14.43 9.42
CA TYR A 151 13.31 -13.54 10.13
C TYR A 151 12.06 -13.31 9.29
N VAL A 152 10.93 -13.85 9.76
CA VAL A 152 9.61 -13.66 9.13
C VAL A 152 8.96 -12.41 9.70
N TYR A 153 8.47 -11.53 8.82
CA TYR A 153 7.87 -10.24 9.18
C TYR A 153 6.43 -10.12 8.67
N LEU A 154 5.75 -9.04 9.04
CA LEU A 154 4.36 -8.76 8.65
C LEU A 154 4.27 -7.52 7.77
N TRP A 155 4.77 -6.42 8.30
CA TRP A 155 4.72 -5.10 7.68
C TRP A 155 6.13 -4.58 7.41
N SER A 156 6.91 -4.43 8.48
CA SER A 156 8.31 -4.02 8.48
C SER A 156 9.12 -4.87 9.45
N ALA A 157 10.40 -5.03 9.16
CA ALA A 157 11.41 -5.53 10.06
C ALA A 157 12.80 -5.12 9.56
N GLY A 158 13.64 -4.69 10.50
CA GLY A 158 15.08 -4.75 10.34
C GLY A 158 15.60 -6.10 10.83
N HIS A 159 16.52 -6.71 10.09
CA HIS A 159 17.26 -7.89 10.49
C HIS A 159 18.76 -7.64 10.42
N LEU A 160 19.36 -7.51 11.61
CA LEU A 160 20.77 -7.26 11.85
C LEU A 160 21.47 -8.57 12.24
N VAL A 161 22.60 -8.85 11.59
CA VAL A 161 23.53 -9.93 11.93
C VAL A 161 24.95 -9.37 12.04
N LEU A 162 25.62 -9.66 13.17
CA LEU A 162 27.01 -9.28 13.42
C LEU A 162 27.92 -10.50 13.34
N ILE A 163 29.07 -10.33 12.70
CA ILE A 163 30.07 -11.40 12.54
C ILE A 163 31.44 -10.85 12.96
N ASP A 164 32.19 -11.64 13.72
CA ASP A 164 33.59 -11.35 14.00
C ASP A 164 34.40 -11.52 12.70
N GLU A 165 35.08 -10.47 12.23
CA GLU A 165 35.84 -10.53 10.97
C GLU A 165 36.98 -11.57 11.00
N LYS A 166 37.58 -11.82 12.17
CA LYS A 166 38.76 -12.68 12.30
C LYS A 166 38.37 -14.15 12.35
N THR A 167 37.33 -14.48 13.13
CA THR A 167 36.88 -15.87 13.28
C THR A 167 35.80 -16.26 12.27
N MET A 168 35.14 -15.27 11.67
CA MET A 168 33.93 -15.43 10.85
C MET A 168 32.76 -16.07 11.60
N GLU A 169 32.78 -16.04 12.93
CA GLU A 169 31.70 -16.51 13.78
C GLU A 169 30.64 -15.42 13.99
N VAL A 170 29.37 -15.83 14.00
CA VAL A 170 28.24 -14.91 14.25
C VAL A 170 28.21 -14.54 15.73
N LYS A 171 28.34 -13.24 16.02
CA LYS A 171 28.34 -12.66 17.38
C LYS A 171 26.94 -12.30 17.85
N PHE A 172 26.05 -11.97 16.92
CA PHE A 172 24.68 -11.54 17.19
C PHE A 172 23.81 -11.70 15.93
N TYR A 173 22.54 -12.00 16.13
CA TYR A 173 21.52 -11.91 15.09
C TYR A 173 20.17 -11.54 15.71
N GLN A 174 19.35 -10.73 15.03
CA GLN A 174 18.04 -10.36 15.57
C GLN A 174 17.05 -11.52 15.56
N THR A 175 16.24 -11.61 16.60
CA THR A 175 15.19 -12.62 16.79
C THR A 175 13.92 -11.94 17.26
N LYS A 176 12.76 -12.57 17.07
CA LYS A 176 11.45 -12.02 17.49
C LYS A 176 11.52 -11.48 18.93
N GLY A 177 10.94 -10.31 19.18
CA GLY A 177 10.98 -9.62 20.48
C GLY A 177 12.21 -8.74 20.74
N TYR A 178 13.04 -8.43 19.72
CA TYR A 178 14.23 -7.59 19.88
C TYR A 178 13.92 -6.19 20.42
N THR A 179 12.78 -5.59 20.07
CA THR A 179 12.38 -4.25 20.56
C THR A 179 12.23 -4.24 22.07
N ALA A 180 11.64 -5.27 22.67
CA ALA A 180 11.50 -5.39 24.13
C ALA A 180 12.84 -5.58 24.84
N ARG A 181 13.81 -6.22 24.18
CA ARG A 181 15.16 -6.42 24.70
C ARG A 181 16.09 -5.21 24.48
N GLY A 182 15.61 -4.17 23.79
CA GLY A 182 16.44 -3.04 23.39
C GLY A 182 17.53 -3.43 22.39
N GLU A 183 17.26 -4.43 21.55
CA GLU A 183 18.17 -5.02 20.56
C GLU A 183 17.76 -4.67 19.12
N ASP A 184 17.06 -3.54 18.94
CA ASP A 184 16.81 -2.98 17.60
C ASP A 184 18.12 -2.63 16.89
N ALA A 185 18.07 -2.58 15.54
CA ALA A 185 19.28 -2.56 14.73
C ALA A 185 20.10 -1.30 15.01
N LYS A 186 19.42 -0.15 15.10
CA LYS A 186 20.03 1.12 15.48
C LYS A 186 20.72 1.05 16.83
N THR A 187 20.01 0.58 17.85
CA THR A 187 20.52 0.54 19.22
C THR A 187 21.79 -0.31 19.33
N VAL A 188 21.81 -1.46 18.67
CA VAL A 188 23.00 -2.33 18.63
C VAL A 188 24.14 -1.68 17.84
N LEU A 189 23.86 -1.08 16.67
CA LEU A 189 24.87 -0.38 15.86
C LEU A 189 25.53 0.80 16.58
N CYS A 190 24.76 1.51 17.40
CA CYS A 190 25.25 2.61 18.23
C CYS A 190 26.09 2.15 19.44
N GLY A 191 26.33 0.85 19.61
CA GLY A 191 27.21 0.32 20.66
C GLY A 191 26.50 -0.02 21.96
N LYS A 192 25.16 -0.17 21.98
CA LYS A 192 24.53 -0.72 23.19
C LYS A 192 24.81 -2.23 23.32
N PRO A 193 24.97 -2.76 24.55
CA PRO A 193 25.15 -4.18 24.76
C PRO A 193 23.90 -4.99 24.37
N TYR A 194 24.10 -6.19 23.82
CA TYR A 194 23.05 -7.18 23.56
C TYR A 194 23.16 -8.39 24.50
N GLY A 195 22.04 -9.07 24.73
CA GLY A 195 21.95 -10.27 25.56
C GLY A 195 22.55 -11.51 24.89
N GLY A 196 22.81 -12.55 25.68
CA GLY A 196 23.18 -13.86 25.12
C GLY A 196 21.93 -14.61 24.65
N LYS A 197 22.06 -15.41 23.59
CA LYS A 197 20.99 -16.21 22.97
C LYS A 197 21.24 -17.70 23.10
N GLY A 198 20.18 -18.52 23.05
CA GLY A 198 20.27 -19.98 23.12
C GLY A 198 20.66 -20.48 24.52
N ILE A 199 21.70 -21.33 24.61
CA ILE A 199 22.16 -21.91 25.90
C ILE A 199 22.70 -20.87 26.90
N TYR A 200 22.95 -19.64 26.46
CA TYR A 200 23.47 -18.54 27.27
C TYR A 200 22.37 -17.65 27.87
N GLU A 201 21.11 -17.89 27.48
CA GLU A 201 19.97 -17.12 27.93
C GLU A 201 19.44 -17.73 29.25
N LYS A 202 19.37 -16.92 30.30
CA LYS A 202 18.73 -17.36 31.56
C LYS A 202 17.23 -17.36 31.34
N THR A 203 16.58 -18.49 31.60
CA THR A 203 15.12 -18.57 31.69
C THR A 203 14.64 -17.54 32.71
N ILE A 204 13.82 -16.57 32.28
CA ILE A 204 13.23 -15.61 33.19
C ILE A 204 12.16 -16.37 33.98
N GLU A 205 12.36 -16.51 35.29
CA GLU A 205 11.32 -17.00 36.19
C GLU A 205 10.26 -15.91 36.34
N VAL A 206 9.07 -16.18 35.80
CA VAL A 206 7.96 -15.22 35.72
C VAL A 206 6.90 -15.45 36.81
N GLU A 207 6.84 -16.64 37.39
CA GLU A 207 5.88 -16.98 38.45
C GLU A 207 6.22 -16.26 39.76
N ASN A 208 5.20 -15.75 40.46
CA ASN A 208 5.33 -14.96 41.70
C ASN A 208 6.11 -13.64 41.55
N VAL A 209 6.30 -13.16 40.32
CA VAL A 209 6.84 -11.83 40.05
C VAL A 209 5.69 -10.87 39.75
N HIS A 210 5.77 -9.64 40.25
CA HIS A 210 4.79 -8.61 39.93
C HIS A 210 4.84 -8.27 38.44
N ILE A 211 3.69 -8.22 37.78
CA ILE A 211 3.56 -8.10 36.31
C ILE A 211 4.32 -6.89 35.73
N SER A 212 4.35 -5.76 36.46
CA SER A 212 5.06 -4.55 36.03
C SER A 212 6.59 -4.64 36.04
N LYS A 213 7.17 -5.68 36.67
CA LYS A 213 8.62 -5.94 36.62
C LYS A 213 9.02 -6.67 35.34
N ILE A 214 8.07 -7.34 34.71
CA ILE A 214 8.29 -8.16 33.51
C ILE A 214 7.89 -7.39 32.26
N HIS A 215 6.76 -6.70 32.32
CA HIS A 215 6.25 -5.92 31.20
C HIS A 215 6.36 -4.42 31.49
N PRO A 216 6.86 -3.63 30.53
CA PRO A 216 6.82 -2.18 30.63
C PRO A 216 5.36 -1.70 30.71
N ASP A 217 5.18 -0.53 31.33
CA ASP A 217 3.85 0.05 31.53
C ASP A 217 3.17 0.29 30.17
N SER A 218 2.04 -0.38 29.96
CA SER A 218 1.27 -0.36 28.70
C SER A 218 -0.21 -0.41 29.01
N ASP A 219 -1.04 0.08 28.09
CA ASP A 219 -2.48 0.16 28.30
C ASP A 219 -3.12 -1.21 28.61
N ILE A 220 -2.59 -2.29 28.04
CA ILE A 220 -3.04 -3.67 28.27
C ILE A 220 -2.66 -4.14 29.68
N ILE A 221 -1.42 -3.91 30.13
CA ILE A 221 -0.95 -4.32 31.46
C ILE A 221 -1.60 -3.48 32.57
N ARG A 222 -1.81 -2.18 32.31
CA ARG A 222 -2.61 -1.32 33.20
C ARG A 222 -4.05 -1.78 33.26
N GLY A 223 -4.65 -2.13 32.11
CA GLY A 223 -5.98 -2.72 32.06
C GLY A 223 -6.07 -3.99 32.90
N LEU A 224 -5.11 -4.90 32.76
CA LEU A 224 -5.05 -6.16 33.50
C LEU A 224 -4.98 -5.93 35.03
N THR A 225 -4.10 -5.04 35.49
CA THR A 225 -3.96 -4.72 36.93
C THR A 225 -5.16 -4.00 37.51
N GLU A 226 -5.79 -3.10 36.74
CA GLU A 226 -7.04 -2.44 37.13
C GLU A 226 -8.19 -3.43 37.30
N VAL A 227 -8.32 -4.39 36.38
CA VAL A 227 -9.30 -5.47 36.50
C VAL A 227 -8.97 -6.33 37.72
N ALA A 228 -7.73 -6.74 37.92
CA ALA A 228 -7.38 -7.52 39.11
C ALA A 228 -7.72 -6.81 40.43
N ALA A 229 -7.55 -5.48 40.48
CA ALA A 229 -7.85 -4.63 41.63
C ALA A 229 -9.36 -4.35 41.87
N GLY A 230 -10.26 -4.91 41.04
CA GLY A 230 -11.71 -4.76 41.25
C GLY A 230 -12.37 -3.66 40.45
N LYS A 231 -11.66 -3.00 39.51
CA LYS A 231 -12.34 -2.07 38.59
C LYS A 231 -13.21 -2.86 37.61
N ASP A 232 -14.38 -2.32 37.32
CA ASP A 232 -15.33 -2.92 36.39
C ASP A 232 -15.00 -2.50 34.95
N ARG A 233 -13.88 -3.04 34.47
CA ARG A 233 -13.37 -2.85 33.12
C ARG A 233 -13.26 -4.23 32.48
N THR A 234 -13.86 -4.43 31.32
CA THR A 234 -13.63 -5.62 30.52
C THR A 234 -13.10 -5.16 29.17
N VAL A 235 -12.04 -5.82 28.71
CA VAL A 235 -11.49 -5.58 27.37
C VAL A 235 -11.78 -6.86 26.60
N ARG A 236 -12.52 -6.79 25.49
CA ARG A 236 -12.78 -7.96 24.65
C ARG A 236 -12.42 -7.66 23.22
N GLY A 237 -11.57 -8.51 22.65
CA GLY A 237 -11.22 -8.44 21.23
C GLY A 237 -10.48 -7.16 20.82
N HIS A 238 -9.80 -6.49 21.75
CA HIS A 238 -9.05 -5.28 21.42
C HIS A 238 -7.81 -5.64 20.61
N GLU A 239 -7.73 -5.15 19.38
CA GLU A 239 -6.55 -5.35 18.54
C GLU A 239 -5.47 -4.32 18.87
N SER A 240 -4.25 -4.81 19.05
CA SER A 240 -3.07 -3.98 19.34
C SER A 240 -1.83 -4.64 18.73
N SER A 241 -0.66 -4.12 19.08
CA SER A 241 0.63 -4.71 18.72
C SER A 241 1.49 -4.90 19.97
N ILE A 242 1.98 -6.11 20.18
CA ILE A 242 2.94 -6.41 21.25
C ILE A 242 4.24 -6.82 20.57
N ASN A 243 5.30 -6.04 20.77
CA ASN A 243 6.61 -6.27 20.12
C ASN A 243 6.54 -6.36 18.58
N GLY A 244 5.66 -5.56 17.96
CA GLY A 244 5.43 -5.60 16.50
C GLY A 244 4.55 -6.75 16.01
N ILE A 245 4.14 -7.67 16.91
CA ILE A 245 3.20 -8.74 16.59
C ILE A 245 1.77 -8.20 16.76
N PRO A 246 0.93 -8.19 15.72
CA PRO A 246 -0.46 -7.82 15.85
C PRO A 246 -1.17 -8.90 16.67
N VAL A 247 -1.82 -8.46 17.72
CA VAL A 247 -2.49 -9.35 18.66
C VAL A 247 -3.89 -8.89 18.92
N ARG A 248 -4.76 -9.84 19.28
CA ARG A 248 -6.06 -9.57 19.85
C ARG A 248 -6.02 -9.89 21.34
N CYS A 249 -6.36 -8.91 22.16
CA CYS A 249 -6.30 -9.02 23.60
C CYS A 249 -7.71 -9.01 24.21
N SER A 250 -7.93 -9.89 25.19
CA SER A 250 -9.12 -9.88 26.03
C SER A 250 -8.72 -10.00 27.50
N ILE A 251 -9.34 -9.20 28.37
CA ILE A 251 -9.12 -9.19 29.82
C ILE A 251 -10.42 -9.55 30.51
N GLU A 252 -10.39 -10.63 31.28
CA GLU A 252 -11.51 -11.14 32.06
C GLU A 252 -11.17 -11.16 33.56
N PRO A 253 -12.09 -10.78 34.45
CA PRO A 253 -11.88 -10.89 35.89
C PRO A 253 -11.90 -12.36 36.34
N LEU A 254 -11.07 -12.70 37.33
CA LEU A 254 -11.10 -13.98 38.01
C LEU A 254 -11.77 -13.82 39.38
N ASN A 255 -12.89 -14.51 39.58
CA ASN A 255 -13.67 -14.45 40.82
C ASN A 255 -13.77 -15.83 41.46
N ASP A 256 -13.70 -15.89 42.78
CA ASP A 256 -14.06 -17.05 43.60
C ASP A 256 -15.32 -16.69 44.40
N GLY A 257 -16.48 -17.20 43.96
CA GLY A 257 -17.78 -16.69 44.39
C GLY A 257 -17.95 -15.20 44.02
N ASP A 258 -18.33 -14.37 45.01
CA ASP A 258 -18.47 -12.92 44.84
C ASP A 258 -17.15 -12.15 45.04
N SER A 259 -16.07 -12.83 45.40
CA SER A 259 -14.78 -12.20 45.70
C SER A 259 -13.86 -12.21 44.49
N ARG A 260 -13.33 -11.04 44.10
CA ARG A 260 -12.33 -10.95 43.04
C ARG A 260 -10.98 -11.47 43.54
N VAL A 261 -10.48 -12.52 42.90
CA VAL A 261 -9.19 -13.14 43.22
C VAL A 261 -8.08 -12.73 42.26
N GLY A 262 -8.43 -12.14 41.10
CA GLY A 262 -7.44 -11.67 40.14
C GLY A 262 -8.03 -11.29 38.78
N ALA A 263 -7.20 -11.38 37.75
CA ALA A 263 -7.60 -11.17 36.36
C ALA A 263 -6.79 -12.03 35.38
N LEU A 264 -7.40 -12.31 34.23
CA LEU A 264 -6.88 -13.11 33.14
C LEU A 264 -6.74 -12.24 31.89
N LEU A 265 -5.54 -12.22 31.29
CA LEU A 265 -5.29 -11.67 29.97
C LEU A 265 -5.10 -12.84 28.99
N ILE A 266 -5.90 -12.82 27.94
CA ILE A 266 -5.83 -13.70 26.78
C ILE A 266 -5.30 -12.87 25.61
N VAL A 267 -4.24 -13.35 24.97
CA VAL A 267 -3.59 -12.70 23.83
C VAL A 267 -3.49 -13.70 22.69
N THR A 268 -4.19 -13.42 21.59
CA THR A 268 -4.14 -14.26 20.39
C THR A 268 -3.27 -13.57 19.35
N ASP A 269 -2.28 -14.28 18.79
CA ASP A 269 -1.56 -13.80 17.61
C ASP A 269 -2.52 -13.80 16.41
N ILE A 270 -2.72 -12.61 15.81
CA ILE A 270 -3.61 -12.43 14.65
C ILE A 270 -2.85 -12.10 13.37
N THR A 271 -1.55 -12.39 13.34
CA THR A 271 -0.64 -12.26 12.20
C THR A 271 -1.24 -12.86 10.92
N GLU A 272 -1.56 -14.15 10.95
CA GLU A 272 -2.08 -14.87 9.77
C GLU A 272 -3.45 -14.34 9.36
N ILE A 273 -4.29 -14.01 10.34
CA ILE A 273 -5.61 -13.44 10.09
C ILE A 273 -5.48 -12.10 9.36
N LYS A 274 -4.60 -11.20 9.83
CA LYS A 274 -4.38 -9.91 9.16
C LYS A 274 -3.78 -10.08 7.76
N ALA A 275 -2.84 -11.01 7.59
CA ALA A 275 -2.26 -11.32 6.28
C ALA A 275 -3.34 -11.78 5.28
N LEU A 276 -4.18 -12.74 5.67
CA LEU A 276 -5.28 -13.25 4.85
C LEU A 276 -6.31 -12.17 4.51
N TRP A 277 -6.62 -11.28 5.47
CA TRP A 277 -7.54 -10.15 5.23
C TRP A 277 -6.99 -9.19 4.18
N ASN A 278 -5.72 -8.83 4.25
CA ASN A 278 -5.07 -7.98 3.26
C ASN A 278 -5.04 -8.64 1.87
N GLU A 279 -4.72 -9.93 1.81
CA GLU A 279 -4.71 -10.69 0.55
C GLU A 279 -6.11 -10.71 -0.10
N ARG A 280 -7.15 -10.95 0.72
CA ARG A 280 -8.54 -10.88 0.29
C ARG A 280 -8.90 -9.50 -0.27
N GLU A 281 -8.51 -8.43 0.42
CA GLU A 281 -8.80 -7.07 -0.02
C GLU A 281 -8.16 -6.77 -1.37
N LYS A 282 -6.87 -7.12 -1.54
CA LYS A 282 -6.16 -7.00 -2.83
C LYS A 282 -6.86 -7.78 -3.95
N ALA A 283 -7.29 -9.01 -3.66
CA ALA A 283 -7.98 -9.86 -4.63
C ALA A 283 -9.31 -9.24 -5.08
N LEU A 284 -10.08 -8.66 -4.14
CA LEU A 284 -11.34 -7.98 -4.44
C LEU A 284 -11.14 -6.75 -5.31
N THR A 285 -10.18 -5.88 -4.97
CA THR A 285 -9.88 -4.70 -5.80
C THR A 285 -9.44 -5.08 -7.21
N THR A 286 -8.65 -6.15 -7.34
CA THR A 286 -8.23 -6.66 -8.65
C THR A 286 -9.43 -7.18 -9.45
N LEU A 287 -10.34 -7.89 -8.80
CA LEU A 287 -11.54 -8.43 -9.42
C LEU A 287 -12.46 -7.31 -9.92
N GLU A 288 -12.73 -6.30 -9.10
CA GLU A 288 -13.53 -5.12 -9.50
C GLU A 288 -12.92 -4.39 -10.70
N PHE A 289 -11.60 -4.25 -10.73
CA PHE A 289 -10.89 -3.65 -11.86
C PHE A 289 -11.02 -4.46 -13.15
N LEU A 290 -10.90 -5.79 -13.05
CA LEU A 290 -11.03 -6.70 -14.19
C LEU A 290 -12.47 -6.74 -14.72
N GLU A 291 -13.46 -6.77 -13.84
CA GLU A 291 -14.88 -6.71 -14.22
C GLU A 291 -15.18 -5.43 -15.00
N LYS A 292 -14.74 -4.28 -14.50
CA LYS A 292 -14.90 -2.99 -15.20
C LYS A 292 -14.21 -2.97 -16.57
N LYS A 293 -13.00 -3.54 -16.67
CA LYS A 293 -12.30 -3.66 -17.95
C LYS A 293 -13.02 -4.55 -18.94
N LEU A 294 -13.56 -5.68 -18.48
CA LEU A 294 -14.35 -6.58 -19.31
C LEU A 294 -15.62 -5.90 -19.82
N GLU A 295 -16.31 -5.17 -18.95
CA GLU A 295 -17.49 -4.39 -19.34
C GLU A 295 -17.12 -3.40 -20.46
N THR A 296 -16.11 -2.54 -20.25
CA THR A 296 -15.63 -1.59 -21.27
C THR A 296 -15.25 -2.29 -22.57
N TYR A 297 -14.59 -3.45 -22.50
CA TYR A 297 -14.22 -4.23 -23.67
C TYR A 297 -15.46 -4.69 -24.48
N TYR A 298 -16.48 -5.22 -23.82
CA TYR A 298 -17.72 -5.64 -24.50
C TYR A 298 -18.45 -4.46 -25.14
N ILE A 299 -18.53 -3.34 -24.43
CA ILE A 299 -19.15 -2.11 -24.93
C ILE A 299 -18.42 -1.62 -26.18
N GLN A 300 -17.08 -1.59 -26.15
CA GLN A 300 -16.28 -1.22 -27.31
C GLN A 300 -16.41 -2.19 -28.48
N GLN A 301 -16.53 -3.50 -28.22
CA GLN A 301 -16.76 -4.49 -29.28
C GLN A 301 -18.11 -4.27 -29.95
N GLU A 302 -19.15 -4.02 -29.17
CA GLU A 302 -20.50 -3.77 -29.69
C GLU A 302 -20.59 -2.43 -30.43
N ALA A 303 -20.04 -1.36 -29.87
CA ALA A 303 -20.07 -0.02 -30.44
C ALA A 303 -19.33 0.08 -31.79
N PHE A 304 -18.23 -0.65 -31.95
CA PHE A 304 -17.43 -0.67 -33.18
C PHE A 304 -17.83 -1.82 -34.13
N ARG A 305 -18.89 -2.58 -33.83
CA ARG A 305 -19.32 -3.72 -34.65
C ARG A 305 -19.74 -3.33 -36.07
N ASP A 306 -20.30 -2.13 -36.23
CA ASP A 306 -20.79 -1.62 -37.51
C ASP A 306 -19.66 -1.14 -38.44
N LEU A 307 -18.42 -1.03 -37.94
CA LEU A 307 -17.26 -0.66 -38.74
C LEU A 307 -16.69 -1.89 -39.48
N ILE A 308 -16.98 -1.96 -40.78
CA ILE A 308 -16.51 -3.03 -41.65
C ILE A 308 -15.12 -2.68 -42.20
N GLY A 309 -14.08 -3.38 -41.75
CA GLY A 309 -12.74 -3.28 -42.31
C GLY A 309 -11.70 -4.05 -41.51
N ASN A 310 -10.86 -4.84 -42.18
CA ASN A 310 -9.91 -5.75 -41.52
C ASN A 310 -8.43 -5.50 -41.88
N SER A 311 -8.14 -4.39 -42.56
CA SER A 311 -6.75 -4.01 -42.85
C SER A 311 -6.03 -3.57 -41.57
N GLU A 312 -4.71 -3.76 -41.53
CA GLU A 312 -3.89 -3.35 -40.39
C GLU A 312 -4.06 -1.85 -40.07
N LYS A 313 -4.08 -1.00 -41.11
CA LYS A 313 -4.33 0.44 -40.96
C LYS A 313 -5.69 0.74 -40.32
N MET A 314 -6.74 0.01 -40.72
CA MET A 314 -8.07 0.20 -40.14
C MET A 314 -8.09 -0.22 -38.66
N ARG A 315 -7.44 -1.32 -38.31
CA ARG A 315 -7.33 -1.77 -36.91
C ARG A 315 -6.64 -0.74 -36.02
N ILE A 316 -5.60 -0.09 -36.53
CA ILE A 316 -4.90 1.00 -35.82
C ILE A 316 -5.85 2.18 -35.58
N VAL A 317 -6.62 2.61 -36.58
CA VAL A 317 -7.58 3.72 -36.43
C VAL A 317 -8.69 3.36 -35.44
N VAL A 318 -9.21 2.13 -35.50
CA VAL A 318 -10.20 1.63 -34.53
C VAL A 318 -9.64 1.62 -33.10
N ASP A 319 -8.39 1.19 -32.91
CA ASP A 319 -7.75 1.22 -31.59
C ASP A 319 -7.61 2.64 -31.04
N ILE A 320 -7.19 3.59 -31.89
CA ILE A 320 -7.12 5.01 -31.52
C ILE A 320 -8.51 5.55 -31.15
N ALA A 321 -9.54 5.20 -31.91
CA ALA A 321 -10.92 5.61 -31.66
C ALA A 321 -11.47 5.03 -30.35
N LYS A 322 -11.17 3.76 -30.03
CA LYS A 322 -11.51 3.13 -28.74
C LYS A 322 -10.87 3.86 -27.56
N ARG A 323 -9.58 4.15 -27.66
CA ARG A 323 -8.84 4.93 -26.63
C ARG A 323 -9.39 6.34 -26.49
N ALA A 324 -9.75 6.98 -27.59
CA ALA A 324 -10.41 8.28 -27.55
C ALA A 324 -11.77 8.18 -26.86
N ALA A 325 -12.56 7.14 -27.11
CA ALA A 325 -13.89 6.96 -26.55
C ALA A 325 -13.90 6.94 -25.00
N GLU A 326 -12.86 6.37 -24.38
CA GLU A 326 -12.69 6.31 -22.92
C GLU A 326 -12.49 7.67 -22.25
N THR A 327 -12.12 8.72 -23.00
CA THR A 327 -11.88 10.06 -22.48
C THR A 327 -12.95 11.07 -22.91
N SER A 328 -12.97 12.23 -22.25
CA SER A 328 -13.80 13.39 -22.61
C SER A 328 -13.12 14.36 -23.59
N SER A 329 -11.97 13.97 -24.16
CA SER A 329 -11.21 14.82 -25.08
C SER A 329 -12.00 15.10 -26.37
N THR A 330 -11.81 16.30 -26.92
CA THR A 330 -12.26 16.63 -28.27
C THR A 330 -11.52 15.74 -29.27
N VAL A 331 -12.26 15.14 -30.18
CA VAL A 331 -11.71 14.27 -31.24
C VAL A 331 -11.79 15.04 -32.56
N LEU A 332 -10.80 14.86 -33.44
CA LEU A 332 -10.84 15.38 -34.81
C LEU A 332 -10.71 14.20 -35.77
N LEU A 333 -11.73 13.99 -36.60
CA LEU A 333 -11.74 12.92 -37.60
C LEU A 333 -11.28 13.44 -38.96
N LEU A 334 -10.09 13.02 -39.39
CA LEU A 334 -9.53 13.38 -40.70
C LEU A 334 -9.72 12.23 -41.70
N GLY A 335 -10.18 12.58 -42.90
CA GLY A 335 -10.37 11.64 -43.99
C GLY A 335 -11.12 12.27 -45.16
N GLU A 336 -10.99 11.67 -46.34
CA GLU A 336 -11.71 12.10 -47.54
C GLU A 336 -13.23 12.01 -47.36
N SER A 337 -13.99 12.66 -48.25
CA SER A 337 -15.44 12.58 -48.23
C SER A 337 -15.89 11.13 -48.50
N GLY A 338 -16.92 10.66 -47.79
CA GLY A 338 -17.45 9.30 -47.96
C GLY A 338 -16.65 8.17 -47.31
N THR A 339 -15.59 8.44 -46.54
CA THR A 339 -14.79 7.38 -45.88
C THR A 339 -15.40 6.84 -44.57
N GLY A 340 -16.63 7.22 -44.23
CA GLY A 340 -17.33 6.72 -43.04
C GLY A 340 -17.03 7.43 -41.71
N LYS A 341 -16.59 8.71 -41.74
CA LYS A 341 -16.31 9.51 -40.53
C LYS A 341 -17.49 9.54 -39.54
N GLY A 342 -18.72 9.64 -40.03
CA GLY A 342 -19.92 9.61 -39.18
C GLY A 342 -20.08 8.31 -38.39
N VAL A 343 -19.74 7.16 -38.99
CA VAL A 343 -19.79 5.85 -38.31
C VAL A 343 -18.75 5.79 -37.18
N PHE A 344 -17.57 6.38 -37.41
CA PHE A 344 -16.57 6.51 -36.34
C PHE A 344 -17.04 7.42 -35.21
N ALA A 345 -17.66 8.57 -35.51
CA ALA A 345 -18.17 9.47 -34.47
C ALA A 345 -19.25 8.80 -33.60
N GLU A 346 -20.17 8.07 -34.23
CA GLU A 346 -21.21 7.32 -33.52
C GLU A 346 -20.61 6.17 -32.68
N ALA A 347 -19.66 5.42 -33.23
CA ALA A 347 -18.97 4.34 -32.50
C ALA A 347 -18.20 4.89 -31.28
N ILE A 348 -17.51 6.03 -31.43
CA ILE A 348 -16.81 6.71 -30.33
C ILE A 348 -17.81 7.11 -29.23
N HIS A 349 -18.97 7.65 -29.60
CA HIS A 349 -20.01 7.99 -28.64
C HIS A 349 -20.57 6.77 -27.92
N LYS A 350 -20.96 5.71 -28.65
CA LYS A 350 -21.49 4.45 -28.09
C LYS A 350 -20.48 3.74 -27.18
N ALA A 351 -19.19 3.89 -27.45
CA ALA A 351 -18.12 3.34 -26.64
C ALA A 351 -17.69 4.23 -25.45
N SER A 352 -18.28 5.41 -25.31
CA SER A 352 -17.90 6.36 -24.26
C SER A 352 -18.76 6.22 -23.00
N PRO A 353 -18.32 6.79 -21.87
CA PRO A 353 -19.16 6.92 -20.68
C PRO A 353 -20.47 7.71 -20.89
N ARG A 354 -20.63 8.39 -22.04
CA ARG A 354 -21.81 9.20 -22.40
C ARG A 354 -22.76 8.50 -23.38
N ARG A 355 -22.56 7.20 -23.64
CA ARG A 355 -23.35 6.41 -24.61
C ARG A 355 -24.87 6.46 -24.41
N ASP A 356 -25.32 6.70 -23.18
CA ASP A 356 -26.74 6.74 -22.81
C ASP A 356 -27.32 8.17 -22.91
N ASN A 357 -26.49 9.16 -23.25
CA ASN A 357 -26.85 10.57 -23.42
C ASN A 357 -27.01 10.94 -24.92
N PRO A 358 -27.52 12.14 -25.25
CA PRO A 358 -27.76 12.51 -26.64
C PRO A 358 -26.51 12.48 -27.54
N PHE A 359 -26.65 11.95 -28.75
CA PHE A 359 -25.71 12.12 -29.86
C PHE A 359 -26.32 13.06 -30.90
N VAL A 360 -25.76 14.27 -31.02
CA VAL A 360 -26.27 15.31 -31.94
C VAL A 360 -25.35 15.41 -33.15
N TYR A 361 -25.86 15.01 -34.31
CA TYR A 361 -25.19 15.16 -35.59
C TYR A 361 -25.48 16.53 -36.23
N VAL A 362 -24.45 17.23 -36.67
CA VAL A 362 -24.57 18.48 -37.43
C VAL A 362 -23.62 18.45 -38.62
N ASN A 363 -24.16 18.50 -39.83
CA ASN A 363 -23.37 18.71 -41.04
C ASN A 363 -23.36 20.20 -41.38
N CYS A 364 -22.20 20.83 -41.21
CA CYS A 364 -22.02 22.26 -41.40
C CYS A 364 -22.21 22.69 -42.87
N ALA A 365 -21.86 21.84 -43.84
CA ALA A 365 -22.05 22.10 -45.27
C ALA A 365 -23.53 22.08 -45.71
N SER A 366 -24.39 21.39 -44.96
CA SER A 366 -25.81 21.20 -45.31
C SER A 366 -26.73 22.34 -44.84
N ILE A 367 -26.26 23.20 -43.94
CA ILE A 367 -27.05 24.29 -43.37
C ILE A 367 -26.64 25.59 -44.08
N PRO A 368 -27.60 26.40 -44.59
CA PRO A 368 -27.29 27.71 -45.15
C PRO A 368 -26.48 28.58 -44.18
N GLU A 369 -25.49 29.30 -44.68
CA GLU A 369 -24.62 30.18 -43.89
C GLU A 369 -25.40 31.20 -43.03
N THR A 370 -26.56 31.64 -43.52
CA THR A 370 -27.44 32.58 -42.81
C THR A 370 -28.18 31.96 -41.62
N LEU A 371 -28.26 30.63 -41.53
CA LEU A 371 -29.01 29.90 -40.50
C LEU A 371 -28.11 29.10 -39.55
N ILE A 372 -26.89 28.74 -39.96
CA ILE A 372 -26.00 27.86 -39.18
C ILE A 372 -25.72 28.39 -37.77
N GLU A 373 -25.62 29.71 -37.58
CA GLU A 373 -25.45 30.30 -36.25
C GLU A 373 -26.66 30.03 -35.35
N SER A 374 -27.86 30.28 -35.88
CA SER A 374 -29.13 30.07 -35.17
C SER A 374 -29.41 28.59 -34.91
N GLU A 375 -29.00 27.69 -35.81
CA GLU A 375 -29.10 26.25 -35.57
C GLU A 375 -28.13 25.78 -34.47
N LEU A 376 -26.86 26.20 -34.52
CA LEU A 376 -25.85 25.76 -33.54
C LEU A 376 -26.09 26.31 -32.14
N PHE A 377 -26.33 27.62 -32.03
CA PHE A 377 -26.40 28.34 -30.75
C PHE A 377 -27.83 28.67 -30.33
N GLY A 378 -28.84 28.45 -31.17
CA GLY A 378 -30.20 28.86 -30.86
C GLY A 378 -30.41 30.36 -30.95
N HIS A 379 -31.65 30.80 -30.81
CA HIS A 379 -32.00 32.21 -30.81
C HIS A 379 -33.11 32.54 -29.81
N GLU A 380 -33.07 33.77 -29.32
CA GLU A 380 -34.16 34.36 -28.54
C GLU A 380 -35.24 34.93 -29.47
N LYS A 381 -36.45 35.07 -28.93
CA LYS A 381 -37.55 35.71 -29.66
C LYS A 381 -37.18 37.14 -30.05
N GLY A 382 -37.33 37.47 -31.32
CA GLY A 382 -37.04 38.80 -31.87
C GLY A 382 -35.57 39.05 -32.21
N ALA A 383 -34.70 38.03 -32.18
CA ALA A 383 -33.28 38.18 -32.49
C ALA A 383 -32.99 38.64 -33.95
N PHE A 384 -33.87 38.28 -34.90
CA PHE A 384 -33.80 38.70 -36.31
C PHE A 384 -35.21 38.69 -36.94
N THR A 385 -35.34 39.23 -38.16
CA THR A 385 -36.59 39.22 -38.92
C THR A 385 -37.01 37.78 -39.22
N GLY A 386 -38.05 37.28 -38.53
CA GLY A 386 -38.53 35.89 -38.63
C GLY A 386 -38.37 35.07 -37.35
N ALA A 387 -37.67 35.58 -36.33
CA ALA A 387 -37.53 34.93 -35.01
C ALA A 387 -38.79 35.12 -34.15
N ILE A 388 -39.90 34.46 -34.54
CA ILE A 388 -41.21 34.60 -33.88
C ILE A 388 -41.23 33.91 -32.50
N LEU A 389 -40.47 32.82 -32.35
CA LEU A 389 -40.34 32.02 -31.14
C LEU A 389 -38.85 31.90 -30.76
N GLU A 390 -38.58 31.57 -29.51
CA GLU A 390 -37.23 31.12 -29.12
C GLU A 390 -36.97 29.71 -29.65
N LYS A 391 -35.70 29.39 -29.89
CA LYS A 391 -35.26 28.05 -30.34
C LYS A 391 -33.96 27.67 -29.64
N GLN A 392 -33.92 26.46 -29.08
CA GLN A 392 -32.70 25.87 -28.52
C GLN A 392 -31.71 25.50 -29.62
N GLY A 393 -30.43 25.73 -29.36
CA GLY A 393 -29.34 25.39 -30.27
C GLY A 393 -28.94 23.92 -30.19
N LYS A 394 -28.25 23.42 -31.22
CA LYS A 394 -27.68 22.06 -31.23
C LYS A 394 -26.72 21.80 -30.06
N PHE A 395 -25.97 22.80 -29.62
CA PHE A 395 -25.12 22.67 -28.43
C PHE A 395 -25.91 22.44 -27.15
N GLU A 396 -27.07 23.08 -27.01
CA GLU A 396 -27.97 22.89 -25.87
C GLU A 396 -28.63 21.50 -25.90
N LEU A 397 -29.03 21.04 -27.09
CA LEU A 397 -29.61 19.71 -27.28
C LEU A 397 -28.60 18.57 -27.04
N ALA A 398 -27.30 18.84 -27.15
CA ALA A 398 -26.24 17.88 -26.95
C ALA A 398 -25.76 17.80 -25.48
N ASP A 399 -26.32 18.60 -24.58
CA ASP A 399 -25.87 18.70 -23.18
C ASP A 399 -25.87 17.33 -22.47
N GLY A 400 -24.81 17.06 -21.69
CA GLY A 400 -24.50 15.74 -21.11
C GLY A 400 -23.99 14.69 -22.10
N GLY A 401 -24.17 14.93 -23.40
CA GLY A 401 -23.92 13.98 -24.48
C GLY A 401 -22.72 14.33 -25.35
N THR A 402 -22.86 14.12 -26.67
CA THR A 402 -21.83 14.34 -27.68
C THR A 402 -22.42 15.06 -28.89
N ILE A 403 -21.71 16.05 -29.42
CA ILE A 403 -22.02 16.69 -30.70
C ILE A 403 -20.94 16.33 -31.71
N PHE A 404 -21.35 15.88 -32.89
CA PHE A 404 -20.47 15.63 -34.03
C PHE A 404 -20.67 16.73 -35.07
N LEU A 405 -19.59 17.44 -35.40
CA LEU A 405 -19.58 18.54 -36.36
C LEU A 405 -18.92 18.09 -37.67
N ASP A 406 -19.72 17.57 -38.60
CA ASP A 406 -19.22 17.11 -39.89
C ASP A 406 -18.98 18.29 -40.86
N GLU A 407 -17.95 18.17 -41.69
CA GLU A 407 -17.49 19.22 -42.60
C GLU A 407 -17.23 20.57 -41.88
N ILE A 408 -16.61 20.52 -40.70
CA ILE A 408 -16.28 21.68 -39.85
C ILE A 408 -15.54 22.81 -40.60
N VAL A 409 -14.84 22.48 -41.69
CA VAL A 409 -14.11 23.43 -42.54
C VAL A 409 -15.03 24.44 -43.24
N GLU A 410 -16.31 24.10 -43.40
CA GLU A 410 -17.34 24.98 -44.00
C GLU A 410 -17.91 26.00 -43.00
N LEU A 411 -17.47 26.01 -41.74
CA LEU A 411 -17.89 27.02 -40.76
C LEU A 411 -17.30 28.40 -41.09
N PRO A 412 -18.13 29.45 -41.16
CA PRO A 412 -17.66 30.83 -41.29
C PRO A 412 -16.71 31.23 -40.16
N PHE A 413 -15.68 32.03 -40.48
CA PHE A 413 -14.67 32.49 -39.51
C PHE A 413 -15.27 33.15 -38.26
N THR A 414 -16.38 33.89 -38.42
CA THR A 414 -17.10 34.52 -37.30
C THR A 414 -17.65 33.50 -36.31
N LEU A 415 -18.09 32.33 -36.78
CA LEU A 415 -18.60 31.25 -35.94
C LEU A 415 -17.50 30.38 -35.36
N GLN A 416 -16.35 30.27 -36.02
CA GLN A 416 -15.17 29.60 -35.47
C GLN A 416 -14.72 30.26 -34.14
N ALA A 417 -14.77 31.59 -34.05
CA ALA A 417 -14.49 32.30 -32.80
C ALA A 417 -15.48 31.93 -31.66
N LYS A 418 -16.77 31.79 -31.99
CA LYS A 418 -17.80 31.35 -31.01
C LYS A 418 -17.63 29.89 -30.62
N LEU A 419 -17.29 29.02 -31.56
CA LEU A 419 -16.98 27.62 -31.29
C LEU A 419 -15.78 27.49 -30.35
N LEU A 420 -14.73 28.29 -30.56
CA LEU A 420 -13.56 28.33 -29.67
C LEU A 420 -13.97 28.72 -28.24
N HIS A 421 -14.88 29.67 -28.08
CA HIS A 421 -15.45 30.01 -26.77
C HIS A 421 -16.18 28.82 -26.12
N VAL A 422 -16.96 28.05 -26.88
CA VAL A 422 -17.62 26.84 -26.37
C VAL A 422 -16.59 25.79 -25.94
N LEU A 423 -15.57 25.54 -26.76
CA LEU A 423 -14.51 24.58 -26.47
C LEU A 423 -13.76 24.91 -25.17
N HIS A 424 -13.43 26.19 -24.96
CA HIS A 424 -12.66 26.65 -23.80
C HIS A 424 -13.52 26.80 -22.54
N ASN A 425 -14.65 27.50 -22.65
CA ASN A 425 -15.44 27.93 -21.50
C ASN A 425 -16.65 27.04 -21.21
N ARG A 426 -16.90 26.04 -22.06
CA ARG A 426 -18.07 25.14 -21.93
C ARG A 426 -19.39 25.90 -21.79
N SER A 427 -19.47 27.03 -22.49
CA SER A 427 -20.62 27.94 -22.42
C SER A 427 -20.74 28.82 -23.66
N PHE A 428 -21.96 29.29 -23.92
CA PHE A 428 -22.28 30.23 -25.01
C PHE A 428 -23.52 31.05 -24.69
N THR A 429 -23.88 31.96 -25.60
CA THR A 429 -25.11 32.77 -25.53
C THR A 429 -25.89 32.59 -26.82
N ARG A 430 -27.22 32.48 -26.72
CA ARG A 430 -28.11 32.41 -27.89
C ARG A 430 -28.02 33.70 -28.72
N VAL A 431 -28.35 33.61 -30.01
CA VAL A 431 -28.41 34.78 -30.88
C VAL A 431 -29.47 35.76 -30.35
N GLY A 432 -29.08 37.04 -30.17
CA GLY A 432 -29.92 38.08 -29.59
C GLY A 432 -30.16 37.96 -28.08
N GLY A 433 -29.58 36.95 -27.42
CA GLY A 433 -29.67 36.74 -25.98
C GLY A 433 -28.55 37.41 -25.20
N VAL A 434 -28.76 37.56 -23.89
CA VAL A 434 -27.74 38.02 -22.92
C VAL A 434 -27.41 36.95 -21.87
N ARG A 435 -28.18 35.86 -21.83
CA ARG A 435 -28.01 34.78 -20.86
C ARG A 435 -26.94 33.80 -21.33
N THR A 436 -25.90 33.64 -20.53
CA THR A 436 -24.90 32.57 -20.71
C THR A 436 -25.52 31.22 -20.34
N ILE A 437 -25.32 30.24 -21.22
CA ILE A 437 -25.75 28.84 -21.09
C ILE A 437 -24.49 28.01 -20.93
N ASN A 438 -24.38 27.26 -19.83
CA ASN A 438 -23.31 26.29 -19.62
C ASN A 438 -23.75 24.94 -20.18
N VAL A 439 -22.83 24.23 -20.84
CA VAL A 439 -23.08 22.92 -21.43
C VAL A 439 -21.91 21.98 -21.16
N ASP A 440 -22.21 20.77 -20.72
CA ASP A 440 -21.23 19.69 -20.59
C ASP A 440 -21.33 18.75 -21.78
N ILE A 441 -20.55 19.03 -22.83
CA ILE A 441 -20.63 18.32 -24.12
C ILE A 441 -19.30 17.69 -24.51
N ARG A 442 -19.32 16.54 -25.16
CA ARG A 442 -18.16 16.06 -25.93
C ARG A 442 -18.28 16.55 -27.37
N ILE A 443 -17.17 16.97 -27.97
CA ILE A 443 -17.14 17.42 -29.38
C ILE A 443 -16.30 16.42 -30.19
N ILE A 444 -16.83 15.97 -31.32
CA ILE A 444 -16.15 15.14 -32.33
C ILE A 444 -16.14 15.87 -33.67
#